data_AF-A0A924XDY2-F1
#
_entry.id   AF-A0A924XDY2-F1
#
_cell.length_a   1.000
_cell.length_b   1.000
_cell.length_c   1.000
_cell.angle_alpha   90.00
_cell.angle_beta   90.00
_cell.angle_gamma   90.00
#
_symmetry.space_group_name_H-M   'P 1'
#
loop_
_entity.id
_entity.type
_entity.pdbx_description
1 polymer ?
#
loop_
_entity_poly.entity_id
_entity_poly.type
_entity_poly.pdbx_seq_one_letter_code
_entity_poly.pdbx_strand_id
1 'polypeptide(L)'
;RGADLVILGGVSHGAEVIADGSIHCYGPLRGRALAGAQGNTAARLFCTNFGPELVSIAGVYRTFERGIAENLAGKAAHARLRPATNKSTDEQHSLSIEPLQLD
;
A
#
# COMPACT_ATOMS: atom_id res chain seq x y z
N ARG A 1 -9.29 17.68 1.84
CA ARG A 1 -8.79 17.15 0.55
C ARG A 1 -7.27 17.18 0.60
N GLY A 2 -6.60 16.20 0.00
CA GLY A 2 -5.13 16.10 0.02
C GLY A 2 -4.55 15.68 1.38
N ALA A 3 -5.32 14.94 2.18
CA ALA A 3 -4.92 14.52 3.52
C ALA A 3 -4.59 13.03 3.58
N ASP A 4 -3.78 12.69 4.57
CA ASP A 4 -3.47 11.32 4.94
C ASP A 4 -4.63 10.69 5.72
N LEU A 5 -4.73 9.36 5.68
CA LEU A 5 -5.67 8.56 6.46
C LEU A 5 -4.91 7.77 7.52
N VAL A 6 -5.30 7.93 8.78
CA VAL A 6 -4.78 7.14 9.90
C VAL A 6 -5.89 6.24 10.44
N ILE A 7 -5.59 4.94 10.53
CA ILE A 7 -6.51 3.89 10.95
C ILE A 7 -5.91 3.21 12.19
N LEU A 8 -6.61 3.28 13.32
CA LEU A 8 -6.18 2.63 14.57
C LEU A 8 -6.78 1.22 14.74
N GLY A 9 -7.68 0.82 13.85
CA GLY A 9 -8.33 -0.49 13.83
C GLY A 9 -7.93 -1.35 12.63
N GLY A 10 -8.60 -2.49 12.48
CA GLY A 10 -8.42 -3.35 11.31
C GLY A 10 -9.23 -2.89 10.10
N VAL A 11 -8.71 -3.17 8.91
CA VAL A 11 -9.44 -3.11 7.65
C VAL A 11 -9.80 -4.54 7.27
N SER A 12 -11.08 -4.91 7.38
CA SER A 12 -11.56 -6.27 7.12
C SER A 12 -11.54 -6.63 5.64
N HIS A 13 -11.62 -7.94 5.33
CA HIS A 13 -11.83 -8.42 3.96
C HIS A 13 -13.06 -7.74 3.32
N GLY A 14 -12.96 -7.43 2.04
CA GLY A 14 -13.98 -6.71 1.27
C GLY A 14 -14.05 -5.20 1.55
N ALA A 15 -13.50 -4.70 2.67
CA ALA A 15 -13.47 -3.28 2.98
C ALA A 15 -12.47 -2.53 2.10
N GLU A 16 -12.76 -1.26 1.84
CA GLU A 16 -11.91 -0.38 1.03
C GLU A 16 -11.63 0.91 1.77
N VAL A 17 -10.36 1.30 1.80
CA VAL A 17 -9.91 2.57 2.35
C VAL A 17 -9.15 3.35 1.29
N ILE A 18 -9.48 4.63 1.16
CA ILE A 18 -8.97 5.51 0.11
C ILE A 18 -8.48 6.80 0.75
N ALA A 19 -7.29 7.26 0.37
CA ALA A 19 -6.73 8.55 0.78
C ALA A 19 -6.14 9.31 -0.41
N ASP A 20 -6.32 10.63 -0.43
CA ASP A 20 -5.62 11.50 -1.37
C ASP A 20 -4.10 11.56 -1.05
N GLY A 21 -3.76 11.46 0.23
CA GLY A 21 -2.39 11.36 0.75
C GLY A 21 -1.97 9.91 1.02
N SER A 22 -1.21 9.72 2.09
CA SER A 22 -0.73 8.44 2.58
C SER A 22 -1.76 7.71 3.45
N ILE A 23 -1.60 6.40 3.58
CA ILE A 23 -2.40 5.56 4.49
C ILE A 23 -1.49 5.00 5.58
N HIS A 24 -1.90 5.15 6.83
CA HIS A 24 -1.27 4.56 8.00
C HIS A 24 -2.27 3.62 8.67
N CYS A 25 -2.02 2.32 8.65
CA CYS A 25 -2.87 1.30 9.27
C CYS A 25 -2.17 0.64 10.45
N TYR A 26 -2.62 0.95 11.66
CA TYR A 26 -2.06 0.41 12.90
C TYR A 26 -2.82 -0.81 13.43
N GLY A 27 -3.65 -1.44 12.60
CA GLY A 27 -4.26 -2.74 12.83
C GLY A 27 -4.09 -3.70 11.64
N PRO A 28 -4.77 -4.87 11.64
CA PRO A 28 -4.73 -5.80 10.51
C PRO A 28 -5.27 -5.16 9.23
N LEU A 29 -4.43 -5.03 8.21
CA LEU A 29 -4.84 -4.58 6.89
C LEU A 29 -5.18 -5.81 6.03
N ARG A 30 -6.46 -6.21 5.98
CA ARG A 30 -6.95 -7.38 5.24
C ARG A 30 -7.73 -7.03 3.97
N GLY A 31 -8.36 -5.86 3.93
CA GLY A 31 -9.08 -5.35 2.75
C GLY A 31 -8.17 -4.68 1.72
N ARG A 32 -8.72 -3.67 1.04
CA ARG A 32 -8.05 -2.90 -0.02
C ARG A 32 -7.64 -1.52 0.48
N ALA A 33 -6.43 -1.09 0.16
CA ALA A 33 -5.93 0.24 0.50
C ALA A 33 -5.38 0.99 -0.71
N LEU A 34 -5.96 2.16 -0.97
CA LEU A 34 -5.67 3.00 -2.13
C LEU A 34 -5.16 4.36 -1.65
N ALA A 35 -3.84 4.55 -1.65
CA ALA A 35 -3.19 5.80 -1.31
C ALA A 35 -2.93 6.64 -2.57
N GLY A 36 -2.83 7.96 -2.41
CA GLY A 36 -2.57 8.86 -3.52
C GLY A 36 -3.68 8.88 -4.57
N ALA A 37 -4.95 8.81 -4.16
CA ALA A 37 -6.11 8.67 -5.06
C ALA A 37 -6.23 9.77 -6.13
N GLN A 38 -5.63 10.94 -5.90
CA GLN A 38 -5.55 12.05 -6.86
C GLN A 38 -4.25 12.05 -7.69
N GLY A 39 -3.60 10.90 -7.83
CA GLY A 39 -2.35 10.76 -8.58
C GLY A 39 -1.09 11.19 -7.81
N ASN A 40 -1.15 11.27 -6.47
CA ASN A 40 0.01 11.60 -5.66
C ASN A 40 1.00 10.43 -5.62
N THR A 41 2.00 10.43 -6.51
CA THR A 41 3.04 9.38 -6.60
C THR A 41 3.99 9.37 -5.40
N ALA A 42 4.01 10.45 -4.61
CA ALA A 42 4.77 10.55 -3.36
C ALA A 42 4.03 9.95 -2.16
N ALA A 43 2.76 9.57 -2.29
CA ALA A 43 2.01 8.90 -1.23
C ALA A 43 2.67 7.58 -0.81
N ARG A 44 2.41 7.19 0.44
CA ARG A 44 2.92 5.96 1.04
C ARG A 44 1.78 5.18 1.67
N LEU A 45 2.00 3.89 1.82
CA LEU A 45 1.19 3.06 2.72
C LEU A 45 2.11 2.47 3.78
N PHE A 46 1.71 2.58 5.04
CA PHE A 46 2.34 1.92 6.17
C PHE A 46 1.32 1.04 6.85
N CYS A 47 1.71 -0.17 7.24
CA CYS A 47 0.90 -0.95 8.16
C CYS A 47 1.73 -1.75 9.14
N THR A 48 1.14 -2.08 10.28
CA THR A 48 1.75 -2.94 11.31
C THR A 48 1.49 -4.43 11.08
N ASN A 49 0.48 -4.77 10.29
CA ASN A 49 0.12 -6.15 9.96
C ASN A 49 -0.38 -6.23 8.51
N PHE A 50 0.51 -6.66 7.61
CA PHE A 50 0.30 -6.69 6.17
C PHE A 50 -0.39 -8.00 5.74
N GLY A 51 -1.69 -7.90 5.45
CA GLY A 51 -2.49 -8.97 4.85
C GLY A 51 -3.46 -8.53 3.74
N PRO A 52 -3.19 -7.47 2.95
CA PRO A 52 -4.20 -6.84 2.10
C PRO A 52 -4.63 -7.73 0.94
N GLU A 53 -5.88 -7.55 0.49
CA GLU A 53 -6.35 -8.02 -0.83
C GLU A 53 -5.65 -7.25 -1.97
N LEU A 54 -5.51 -5.93 -1.80
CA LEU A 54 -4.93 -5.01 -2.78
C LEU A 54 -4.26 -3.82 -2.11
N VAL A 55 -3.13 -3.39 -2.67
CA VAL A 55 -2.50 -2.10 -2.37
C VAL A 55 -2.34 -1.30 -3.65
N SER A 56 -2.68 -0.02 -3.62
CA SER A 56 -2.49 0.93 -4.72
C SER A 56 -1.84 2.23 -4.23
N ILE A 57 -0.93 2.77 -5.06
CA ILE A 57 -0.38 4.12 -4.89
C ILE A 57 -0.46 4.83 -6.23
N ALA A 58 -1.21 5.93 -6.28
CA ALA A 58 -1.42 6.73 -7.49
C ALA A 58 -1.85 5.89 -8.71
N GLY A 59 -2.73 4.92 -8.50
CA GLY A 59 -3.27 4.06 -9.55
C GLY A 59 -2.40 2.85 -9.92
N VAL A 60 -1.13 2.79 -9.49
CA VAL A 60 -0.30 1.58 -9.65
C VAL A 60 -0.62 0.63 -8.49
N TYR A 61 -1.12 -0.57 -8.82
CA TYR A 61 -1.63 -1.51 -7.82
C TYR A 61 -0.98 -2.89 -7.90
N ARG A 62 -1.11 -3.64 -6.81
CA ARG A 62 -0.78 -5.07 -6.72
C ARG A 62 -1.89 -5.79 -5.94
N THR A 63 -2.35 -6.91 -6.48
CA THR A 63 -3.25 -7.86 -5.81
C THR A 63 -2.44 -9.00 -5.19
N PHE A 64 -3.00 -9.64 -4.17
CA PHE A 64 -2.34 -10.72 -3.41
C PHE A 64 -3.11 -12.05 -3.47
N GLU A 65 -3.84 -12.29 -4.56
CA GLU A 65 -4.61 -13.53 -4.78
C GLU A 65 -3.72 -14.80 -4.74
N ARG A 66 -2.45 -14.67 -5.11
CA ARG A 66 -1.46 -15.77 -5.07
C ARG A 66 -0.75 -15.90 -3.72
N GLY A 67 -1.20 -15.17 -2.71
CA GLY A 67 -0.57 -15.10 -1.40
C GLY A 67 0.43 -13.96 -1.26
N ILE A 68 0.91 -13.78 -0.03
CA ILE A 68 1.84 -12.72 0.37
C ILE A 68 3.17 -13.39 0.71
N ALA A 69 4.27 -12.77 0.29
CA ALA A 69 5.61 -13.25 0.64
C ALA A 69 5.79 -13.35 2.16
N GLU A 70 6.46 -14.40 2.63
CA GLU A 70 6.61 -14.71 4.06
C GLU A 70 7.29 -13.59 4.87
N ASN A 71 8.17 -12.82 4.23
CA ASN A 71 8.81 -11.67 4.85
C ASN A 71 7.88 -10.46 5.03
N LEU A 72 6.69 -10.47 4.43
CA LEU A 72 5.67 -9.41 4.53
C LEU A 72 4.42 -9.88 5.29
N ALA A 73 3.99 -11.12 5.11
CA ALA A 73 2.72 -11.62 5.64
C ALA A 73 2.61 -11.44 7.16
N GLY A 74 1.58 -10.70 7.60
CA GLY A 74 1.31 -10.44 9.01
C GLY A 74 2.33 -9.52 9.71
N LYS A 75 3.32 -8.99 8.97
CA LYS A 75 4.42 -8.17 9.50
C LYS A 75 4.18 -6.69 9.19
N ALA A 76 4.97 -5.84 9.83
CA ALA A 76 5.00 -4.43 9.48
C ALA A 76 5.63 -4.24 8.10
N ALA A 77 5.01 -3.41 7.27
CA ALA A 77 5.44 -3.18 5.90
C ALA A 77 5.18 -1.73 5.48
N HIS A 78 5.95 -1.27 4.50
CA HIS A 78 5.64 -0.06 3.76
C HIS A 78 5.56 -0.32 2.26
N ALA A 79 4.67 0.41 1.58
CA ALA A 79 4.59 0.45 0.13
C ALA A 79 4.86 1.85 -0.41
N ARG A 80 5.54 1.93 -1.56
CA ARG A 80 5.86 3.18 -2.27
C ARG A 80 6.04 2.96 -3.76
N LEU A 81 5.92 4.02 -4.55
CA LEU A 81 6.39 4.00 -5.93
C LEU A 81 7.91 4.22 -6.00
N ARG A 82 8.56 3.44 -6.87
CA ARG A 82 9.93 3.67 -7.34
C ARG A 82 9.93 3.97 -8.83
N PRO A 83 10.86 4.80 -9.34
CA PRO A 83 11.06 4.97 -10.77
C PRO A 83 11.22 3.59 -11.44
N ALA A 84 10.52 3.35 -12.55
CA ALA A 84 10.70 2.12 -13.31
C ALA A 84 12.11 2.11 -13.93
N THR A 85 12.90 1.09 -13.63
CA THR A 85 14.29 1.01 -14.10
C THR A 85 14.43 0.42 -15.49
N ASN A 86 13.40 -0.26 -16.02
CA ASN A 86 13.35 -0.85 -17.36
C ASN A 86 11.88 -1.15 -17.73
N LYS A 87 11.24 -0.31 -18.56
CA LYS A 87 9.97 -0.60 -19.26
C LYS A 87 9.63 0.54 -20.23
N SER A 88 8.85 0.23 -21.26
CA SER A 88 8.35 1.17 -22.27
C SER A 88 7.66 2.40 -21.66
N THR A 89 7.59 3.48 -22.43
CA THR A 89 7.19 4.86 -22.07
C THR A 89 5.90 5.04 -21.25
N ASP A 90 5.04 4.03 -21.13
CA ASP A 90 3.72 4.13 -20.49
C ASP A 90 3.69 3.77 -18.99
N GLU A 91 4.67 3.01 -18.46
CA GLU A 91 4.72 2.64 -17.03
C GLU A 91 5.94 3.26 -16.31
N GLN A 92 5.85 4.55 -15.99
CA GLN A 92 6.97 5.30 -15.39
C GLN A 92 7.33 4.89 -13.94
N HIS A 93 6.42 4.22 -13.23
CA HIS A 93 6.58 3.89 -11.82
C HIS A 93 6.27 2.41 -11.54
N SER A 94 7.00 1.81 -10.60
CA SER A 94 6.76 0.47 -10.09
C SER A 94 6.45 0.48 -8.58
N LEU A 95 5.47 -0.31 -8.15
CA LEU A 95 5.10 -0.44 -6.74
C LEU A 95 6.09 -1.35 -5.99
N SER A 96 6.84 -0.77 -5.06
CA SER A 96 7.72 -1.46 -4.11
C SER A 96 7.01 -1.69 -2.79
N ILE A 97 7.20 -2.87 -2.20
CA ILE A 97 6.65 -3.25 -0.90
C ILE A 97 7.77 -3.93 -0.12
N GLU A 98 8.12 -3.36 1.02
CA GLU A 98 9.29 -3.73 1.81
C GLU A 98 8.87 -3.92 3.28
N PRO A 99 9.45 -4.89 4.01
CA PRO A 99 9.27 -4.97 5.45
C PRO A 99 9.71 -3.67 6.12
N LEU A 100 8.95 -3.22 7.12
CA LEU A 100 9.38 -2.08 7.93
C LEU A 100 10.45 -2.59 8.90
N GLN A 101 11.66 -2.02 8.85
CA GLN A 101 12.68 -2.29 9.86
C GLN A 101 12.24 -1.61 11.16
N LEU A 102 11.81 -2.43 12.10
CA LEU A 102 11.63 -2.04 13.50
C LEU A 102 12.91 -2.53 14.19
N ASP A 103 13.72 -1.57 14.61
CA ASP A 103 14.98 -1.76 15.32
C ASP A 103 14.80 -2.41 16.70
#